data_AF-A0A7Z9RWU6-F1
#
_entry.id   AF-A0A7Z9RWU6-F1
#
_cell.length_a   1.000
_cell.length_b   1.000
_cell.length_c   1.000
_cell.angle_alpha   90.00
_cell.angle_beta   90.00
_cell.angle_gamma   90.00
#
_symmetry.space_group_name_H-M   'P 1'
#
loop_
_entity.id
_entity.type
_entity.pdbx_description
1 polymer ?
#
loop_
_entity_poly.entity_id
_entity_poly.type
_entity_poly.pdbx_seq_one_letter_code
_entity_poly.pdbx_strand_id
1 'polypeptide(L)'
;MDTDLLQQTARKMVAPGKGILAADESHPTIGKRFGALGIEASEENRRLYRQMFFCSPGIENYISGVILFDETIRQSTDDGVPFPQWMNSLGIVPGIKVDKGVKPLPGHPGETVTEGLDGLRDRLAEYFELGARFAKWRAVINI
;
A
#
# COMPACT_ATOMS: atom_id res chain seq x y z
N MET A 1 21.36 1.91 -9.90
CA MET A 1 20.23 2.59 -9.21
C MET A 1 19.95 3.85 -9.97
N ASP A 2 18.75 3.98 -10.54
CA ASP A 2 18.36 5.16 -11.31
C ASP A 2 17.89 6.25 -10.35
N THR A 3 18.76 7.21 -10.04
CA THR A 3 18.48 8.30 -9.10
C THR A 3 17.47 9.30 -9.64
N ASP A 4 17.42 9.49 -10.96
CA ASP A 4 16.53 10.45 -11.58
C ASP A 4 15.09 9.94 -11.52
N LEU A 5 14.88 8.65 -11.78
CA LEU A 5 13.58 8.01 -11.60
C LEU A 5 13.06 8.11 -10.16
N LEU A 6 13.94 7.92 -9.17
CA LEU A 6 13.58 8.05 -7.75
C LEU A 6 13.14 9.47 -7.41
N GLN A 7 13.91 10.48 -7.85
CA GLN A 7 13.56 11.89 -7.61
C GLN A 7 12.25 12.29 -8.31
N GLN A 8 12.05 11.83 -9.54
CA GLN A 8 10.81 12.09 -10.29
C GLN A 8 9.60 11.48 -9.58
N THR A 9 9.71 10.22 -9.12
CA THR A 9 8.66 9.55 -8.37
C THR A 9 8.35 10.26 -7.06
N ALA A 10 9.39 10.63 -6.29
CA ALA A 10 9.22 11.35 -5.03
C ALA A 10 8.51 12.70 -5.24
N ARG A 11 8.88 13.47 -6.26
CA ARG A 11 8.21 14.74 -6.61
C ARG A 11 6.74 14.54 -7.00
N LYS A 12 6.42 13.49 -7.76
CA LYS A 12 5.03 13.15 -8.11
C LYS A 12 4.19 12.84 -6.87
N MET A 13 4.74 12.08 -5.92
CA MET A 13 4.06 11.72 -4.67
C MET A 13 3.69 12.92 -3.80
N VAL A 14 4.45 14.02 -3.86
CA VAL A 14 4.22 15.23 -3.04
C VAL A 14 3.77 16.43 -3.88
N ALA A 15 3.07 16.18 -4.98
CA ALA A 15 2.53 17.23 -5.84
C ALA A 15 1.64 18.21 -5.03
N PRO A 16 1.74 19.53 -5.25
CA PRO A 16 0.92 20.52 -4.54
C PRO A 16 -0.58 20.21 -4.63
N GLY A 17 -1.26 20.26 -3.49
CA GLY A 17 -2.71 19.97 -3.40
C GLY A 17 -3.08 18.49 -3.45
N LYS A 18 -2.09 17.57 -3.52
CA LYS A 18 -2.31 16.12 -3.50
C LYS A 18 -1.68 15.46 -2.28
N GLY A 19 -2.18 14.27 -1.93
CA GLY A 19 -1.68 13.44 -0.85
C GLY A 19 -1.64 11.95 -1.17
N ILE A 20 -1.20 11.16 -0.20
CA ILE A 20 -1.11 9.70 -0.30
C ILE A 20 -2.31 9.07 0.42
N LEU A 21 -3.00 8.16 -0.26
CA LEU A 21 -4.00 7.29 0.36
C LEU A 21 -3.31 6.03 0.90
N ALA A 22 -3.37 5.81 2.22
CA ALA A 22 -2.88 4.58 2.84
C ALA A 22 -3.98 3.51 2.84
N ALA A 23 -3.99 2.63 1.83
CA ALA A 23 -4.94 1.52 1.66
C ALA A 23 -4.24 0.15 1.83
N ASP A 24 -3.26 0.09 2.73
CA ASP A 24 -2.35 -1.03 2.94
C ASP A 24 -2.68 -1.86 4.19
N GLU A 25 -3.96 -1.88 4.59
CA GLU A 25 -4.39 -2.73 5.70
C GLU A 25 -4.14 -4.21 5.39
N SER A 26 -3.39 -4.88 6.26
CA SER A 26 -3.24 -6.34 6.25
C SER A 26 -4.54 -7.05 6.61
N HIS A 27 -4.66 -8.34 6.29
CA HIS A 27 -5.86 -9.15 6.60
C HIS A 27 -6.38 -9.00 8.03
N PRO A 28 -5.55 -9.06 9.10
CA PRO A 28 -6.06 -8.88 10.47
C PRO A 28 -6.62 -7.48 10.73
N THR A 29 -6.05 -6.46 10.09
CA THR A 29 -6.43 -5.05 10.28
C THR A 29 -7.74 -4.76 9.57
N ILE A 30 -7.86 -5.16 8.30
CA ILE A 30 -9.10 -4.96 7.55
C ILE A 30 -10.23 -5.85 8.09
N GLY A 31 -9.91 -7.08 8.53
CA GLY A 31 -10.87 -7.98 9.16
C GLY A 31 -11.49 -7.39 10.43
N LYS A 32 -10.72 -6.70 11.27
CA LYS A 32 -11.26 -5.96 12.42
C LYS A 32 -12.23 -4.85 12.02
N ARG A 33 -11.91 -4.10 10.94
CA ARG A 33 -12.77 -3.02 10.44
C ARG A 33 -14.09 -3.56 9.88
N PHE A 34 -14.02 -4.64 9.10
CA PHE A 34 -15.21 -5.29 8.54
C PHE A 34 -16.07 -5.95 9.63
N GLY A 35 -15.43 -6.65 10.58
CA GLY A 35 -16.13 -7.30 11.69
C GLY A 35 -16.92 -6.31 12.57
N ALA A 36 -16.39 -5.10 12.79
CA ALA A 36 -17.11 -4.05 13.51
C ALA A 36 -18.42 -3.60 12.82
N LEU A 37 -18.58 -3.91 11.52
CA LEU A 37 -19.74 -3.57 10.71
C LEU A 37 -20.55 -4.82 10.29
N GLY A 38 -20.19 -6.01 10.77
CA GLY A 38 -20.85 -7.27 10.38
C GLY A 38 -20.57 -7.69 8.93
N ILE A 39 -19.50 -7.18 8.30
CA ILE A 39 -19.11 -7.53 6.93
C ILE A 39 -18.17 -8.74 6.98
N GLU A 40 -18.39 -9.73 6.10
CA GLU A 40 -17.48 -10.86 5.95
C GLU A 40 -16.14 -10.41 5.36
N ALA A 41 -15.03 -10.84 5.97
CA ALA A 41 -13.68 -10.58 5.46
C ALA A 41 -13.27 -11.58 4.37
N SER A 42 -14.06 -11.72 3.31
CA SER A 42 -13.71 -12.47 2.11
C SER A 42 -12.71 -11.69 1.25
N GLU A 43 -11.98 -12.38 0.37
CA GLU A 43 -11.10 -11.72 -0.61
C GLU A 43 -11.87 -10.74 -1.50
N GLU A 44 -13.05 -11.16 -1.97
CA GLU A 44 -13.89 -10.33 -2.84
C GLU A 44 -14.38 -9.06 -2.13
N ASN A 45 -14.80 -9.16 -0.86
CA ASN A 45 -15.21 -7.96 -0.11
C ASN A 45 -14.03 -7.00 0.12
N ARG A 46 -12.81 -7.52 0.32
CA ARG A 46 -11.60 -6.69 0.39
C ARG A 46 -11.32 -6.01 -0.95
N ARG A 47 -11.40 -6.75 -2.06
CA ARG A 47 -11.23 -6.21 -3.43
C ARG A 47 -12.25 -5.12 -3.75
N LEU A 48 -13.53 -5.37 -3.53
CA LEU A 48 -14.63 -4.41 -3.74
C LEU A 48 -14.42 -3.14 -2.90
N TYR A 49 -14.07 -3.28 -1.62
CA TYR A 49 -13.78 -2.16 -0.74
C TYR A 49 -12.60 -1.31 -1.26
N ARG A 50 -11.54 -1.94 -1.78
CA ARG A 50 -10.40 -1.25 -2.39
C ARG A 50 -10.78 -0.51 -3.66
N GLN A 51 -11.49 -1.19 -4.56
CA GLN A 51 -11.97 -0.62 -5.80
C GLN A 51 -12.87 0.59 -5.56
N MET A 52 -13.74 0.55 -4.54
CA MET A 52 -14.60 1.68 -4.17
C MET A 52 -13.79 2.96 -3.92
N PHE A 53 -12.65 2.88 -3.21
CA PHE A 53 -11.78 4.05 -3.06
C PHE A 53 -11.05 4.39 -4.33
N PHE A 54 -10.42 3.39 -4.96
CA PHE A 54 -9.54 3.63 -6.09
C PHE A 54 -10.33 4.25 -7.22
N CYS A 55 -11.45 3.66 -7.61
CA CYS A 55 -12.30 4.11 -8.71
C CYS A 55 -13.27 5.24 -8.34
N SER A 56 -13.05 5.95 -7.22
CA SER A 56 -13.84 7.14 -6.89
C SER A 56 -13.65 8.22 -7.97
N PRO A 57 -14.73 8.75 -8.59
CA PRO A 57 -14.60 9.74 -9.67
C PRO A 57 -13.82 10.99 -9.24
N GLY A 58 -12.81 11.38 -10.02
CA GLY A 58 -12.01 12.57 -9.78
C GLY A 58 -10.97 12.45 -8.66
N ILE A 59 -10.71 11.23 -8.15
CA ILE A 59 -9.71 10.96 -7.11
C ILE A 59 -8.32 11.49 -7.48
N GLU A 60 -7.96 11.47 -8.75
CA GLU A 60 -6.67 11.90 -9.28
C GLU A 60 -6.38 13.38 -9.07
N ASN A 61 -7.40 14.19 -8.79
CA ASN A 61 -7.22 15.60 -8.45
C ASN A 61 -6.59 15.79 -7.07
N TYR A 62 -6.72 14.80 -6.17
CA TYR A 62 -6.34 14.92 -4.76
C TYR A 62 -5.37 13.84 -4.30
N ILE A 63 -5.31 12.69 -4.98
CA ILE A 63 -4.42 11.61 -4.63
C ILE A 63 -3.30 11.51 -5.66
N SER A 64 -2.06 11.56 -5.18
CA SER A 64 -0.84 11.39 -5.98
C SER A 64 -0.28 9.98 -5.90
N GLY A 65 -0.60 9.23 -4.84
CA GLY A 65 -0.19 7.85 -4.70
C GLY A 65 -1.02 7.07 -3.71
N VAL A 66 -1.00 5.75 -3.84
CA VAL A 66 -1.75 4.82 -2.99
C VAL A 66 -0.82 3.74 -2.47
N ILE A 67 -0.81 3.51 -1.16
CA ILE A 67 -0.06 2.41 -0.56
C ILE A 67 -0.95 1.17 -0.54
N LEU A 68 -0.48 0.07 -1.12
CA LEU A 68 -1.19 -1.20 -1.24
C LEU A 68 -0.66 -2.24 -0.26
N PHE A 69 -1.50 -3.24 0.02
CA PHE A 69 -1.11 -4.50 0.63
C PHE A 69 -0.76 -5.54 -0.46
N ASP A 70 -0.02 -6.59 -0.12
CA ASP A 70 0.44 -7.62 -1.07
C ASP A 70 -0.72 -8.29 -1.84
N GLU A 71 -1.84 -8.55 -1.18
CA GLU A 71 -3.03 -9.07 -1.88
C GLU A 71 -3.56 -8.05 -2.89
N THR A 72 -3.64 -6.77 -2.50
CA THR A 72 -4.27 -5.73 -3.32
C THR A 72 -3.44 -5.38 -4.55
N ILE A 73 -2.10 -5.41 -4.49
CA ILE A 73 -1.28 -5.16 -5.69
C ILE A 73 -1.46 -6.22 -6.78
N ARG A 74 -2.00 -7.40 -6.43
CA ARG A 74 -2.27 -8.53 -7.33
C ARG A 74 -3.73 -8.61 -7.79
N GLN A 75 -4.58 -7.72 -7.28
CA GLN A 75 -6.00 -7.68 -7.59
C GLN A 75 -6.30 -6.74 -8.76
N SER A 76 -7.50 -6.92 -9.32
CA SER A 76 -8.01 -6.16 -10.45
C SER A 76 -9.37 -5.51 -10.16
N THR A 77 -9.69 -4.50 -10.96
CA THR A 77 -11.03 -3.91 -11.06
C THR A 77 -12.05 -4.93 -11.57
N ASP A 78 -13.33 -4.58 -11.56
CA ASP A 78 -14.41 -5.41 -12.12
C ASP A 78 -14.23 -5.69 -13.61
N ASP A 79 -13.62 -4.75 -14.33
CA ASP A 79 -13.28 -4.88 -15.75
C ASP A 79 -11.98 -5.70 -15.99
N GLY A 80 -11.40 -6.28 -14.95
CA GLY A 80 -10.20 -7.10 -15.03
C GLY A 80 -8.89 -6.31 -15.16
N VAL A 81 -8.91 -4.99 -14.99
CA VAL A 81 -7.70 -4.16 -15.05
C VAL A 81 -6.93 -4.25 -13.73
N PRO A 82 -5.65 -4.63 -13.72
CA PRO A 82 -4.84 -4.64 -12.49
C PRO A 82 -4.85 -3.27 -11.82
N PHE A 83 -5.00 -3.21 -10.49
CA PHE A 83 -5.06 -1.92 -9.78
C PHE A 83 -3.85 -1.01 -10.04
N PRO A 84 -2.59 -1.50 -10.09
CA PRO A 84 -1.45 -0.65 -10.42
C PRO A 84 -1.55 -0.05 -11.83
N GLN A 85 -2.08 -0.79 -12.80
CA GLN A 85 -2.30 -0.29 -14.16
C GLN A 85 -3.39 0.78 -14.18
N TRP A 86 -4.49 0.54 -13.48
CA TRP A 86 -5.59 1.50 -13.35
C TRP A 86 -5.12 2.81 -12.69
N MET A 87 -4.35 2.74 -11.59
CA MET A 87 -3.81 3.93 -10.92
C MET A 87 -2.87 4.73 -11.83
N ASN A 88 -1.98 4.02 -12.54
CA ASN A 88 -1.05 4.67 -13.45
C ASN A 88 -1.76 5.42 -14.60
N SER A 89 -2.90 4.91 -15.08
CA SER A 89 -3.68 5.60 -16.14
C SER A 89 -4.24 6.95 -15.69
N LEU A 90 -4.44 7.12 -14.38
CA LEU A 90 -4.86 8.37 -13.75
C LEU A 90 -3.68 9.22 -13.22
N GLY A 91 -2.44 8.80 -13.44
CA GLY A 91 -1.26 9.48 -12.90
C GLY A 91 -1.08 9.32 -11.38
N ILE A 92 -1.75 8.34 -10.77
CA ILE A 92 -1.61 7.98 -9.36
C ILE A 92 -0.51 6.94 -9.24
N VAL A 93 0.49 7.22 -8.40
CA VAL A 93 1.64 6.34 -8.22
C VAL A 93 1.26 5.15 -7.33
N PRO A 94 1.41 3.89 -7.76
CA PRO A 94 1.21 2.74 -6.89
C PRO A 94 2.39 2.55 -5.94
N GLY A 95 2.11 2.29 -4.67
CA GLY A 95 3.10 1.98 -3.65
C GLY A 95 2.76 0.71 -2.89
N ILE A 96 3.73 0.18 -2.16
CA ILE A 96 3.59 -1.14 -1.50
C ILE A 96 4.10 -1.11 -0.06
N LYS A 97 3.32 -1.68 0.87
CA LYS A 97 3.81 -1.99 2.22
C LYS A 97 4.75 -3.19 2.16
N VAL A 98 5.97 -3.02 2.67
CA VAL A 98 7.02 -4.07 2.60
C VAL A 98 7.48 -4.61 3.94
N ASP A 99 7.08 -3.97 5.05
CA ASP A 99 7.32 -4.48 6.40
C ASP A 99 6.45 -5.72 6.70
N LYS A 100 7.00 -6.64 7.50
CA LYS A 100 6.33 -7.85 7.99
C LYS A 100 5.76 -7.68 9.42
N GLY A 101 5.55 -6.43 9.83
CA GLY A 101 4.94 -6.08 11.11
C GLY A 101 5.92 -5.85 12.25
N VAL A 102 5.37 -5.39 13.36
CA VAL A 102 6.10 -5.04 14.60
C VAL A 102 6.16 -6.24 15.55
N LYS A 103 7.29 -6.40 16.24
CA LYS A 103 7.57 -7.41 17.26
C LYS A 103 8.13 -6.76 18.52
N PRO A 104 7.98 -7.38 19.69
CA PRO A 104 8.68 -6.94 20.90
C PRO A 104 10.20 -6.93 20.70
N LEU A 105 10.88 -5.87 21.12
CA LEU A 105 12.34 -5.80 21.07
C LEU A 105 12.95 -6.57 22.26
N PRO A 106 13.79 -7.61 22.04
CA PRO A 106 14.38 -8.38 23.13
C PRO A 106 15.22 -7.52 24.07
N GLY A 107 15.01 -7.66 25.39
CA GLY A 107 15.74 -6.90 26.40
C GLY A 107 15.20 -5.49 26.67
N HIS A 108 14.16 -5.04 25.94
CA HIS A 108 13.61 -3.70 26.06
C HIS A 108 12.07 -3.76 26.23
N PRO A 109 11.55 -3.95 27.46
CA PRO A 109 10.12 -4.03 27.71
C PRO A 109 9.37 -2.79 27.21
N GLY A 110 8.27 -3.01 26.47
CA GLY A 110 7.47 -1.94 25.88
C GLY A 110 7.99 -1.43 24.53
N GLU A 111 9.25 -1.68 24.17
CA GLU A 111 9.81 -1.28 22.88
C GLU A 111 9.53 -2.31 21.78
N THR A 112 9.54 -1.85 20.53
CA THR A 112 9.26 -2.70 19.36
C THR A 112 10.33 -2.60 18.28
N VAL A 113 10.46 -3.66 17.49
CA VAL A 113 11.25 -3.72 16.26
C VAL A 113 10.36 -4.16 15.11
N THR A 114 10.51 -3.55 13.95
CA THR A 114 9.80 -3.96 12.74
C THR A 114 10.63 -4.96 11.95
N GLU A 115 10.03 -6.08 11.56
CA GLU A 115 10.67 -7.10 10.74
C GLU A 115 10.36 -6.94 9.25
N GLY A 116 11.14 -7.61 8.40
CA GLY A 116 10.86 -7.67 6.96
C GLY A 116 12.08 -7.63 6.04
N LEU A 117 13.29 -7.50 6.57
CA LEU A 117 14.51 -7.41 5.76
C LEU A 117 14.80 -8.71 4.99
N ASP A 118 14.49 -9.86 5.56
CA ASP A 118 14.69 -11.15 4.91
C ASP A 118 13.87 -11.26 3.62
N GLY A 119 14.57 -11.47 2.50
CA GLY A 119 14.00 -11.53 1.16
C GLY A 119 13.45 -10.20 0.63
N LEU A 120 13.75 -9.06 1.28
CA LEU A 120 13.20 -7.76 0.89
C LEU A 120 13.63 -7.37 -0.54
N ARG A 121 14.88 -7.65 -0.92
CA ARG A 121 15.40 -7.33 -2.26
C ARG A 121 14.56 -7.97 -3.36
N ASP A 122 14.28 -9.26 -3.24
CA ASP A 122 13.56 -10.02 -4.27
C ASP A 122 12.09 -9.57 -4.35
N ARG A 123 11.46 -9.33 -3.18
CA ARG A 123 10.10 -8.76 -3.14
C ARG A 123 10.04 -7.37 -3.78
N LEU A 124 11.03 -6.51 -3.53
CA LEU A 124 11.08 -5.17 -4.14
C LEU A 124 11.19 -5.25 -5.67
N ALA A 125 11.98 -6.19 -6.20
CA ALA A 125 12.07 -6.43 -7.64
C ALA A 125 10.72 -6.89 -8.19
N GLU A 126 10.07 -7.85 -7.55
CA GLU A 126 8.75 -8.33 -7.94
C GLU A 126 7.69 -7.21 -7.90
N TYR A 127 7.63 -6.43 -6.82
CA TYR A 127 6.67 -5.33 -6.71
C TYR A 127 6.89 -4.24 -7.76
N PHE A 128 8.14 -4.02 -8.17
CA PHE A 128 8.44 -3.09 -9.25
C PHE A 128 7.86 -3.57 -10.58
N GLU A 129 7.98 -4.88 -10.89
CA GLU A 129 7.36 -5.50 -12.07
C GLU A 129 5.82 -5.46 -12.01
N LEU A 130 5.24 -5.61 -10.81
CA LEU A 130 3.79 -5.45 -10.60
C LEU A 130 3.32 -3.99 -10.67
N GLY A 131 4.23 -3.02 -10.82
CA GLY A 131 3.91 -1.61 -11.06
C GLY A 131 4.08 -0.68 -9.86
N ALA A 132 4.53 -1.17 -8.70
CA ALA A 132 4.87 -0.28 -7.58
C ALA A 132 6.08 0.60 -7.92
N ARG A 133 6.07 1.84 -7.44
CA ARG A 133 7.16 2.80 -7.63
C ARG A 133 7.68 3.41 -6.33
N PHE A 134 6.99 3.18 -5.21
CA PHE A 134 7.48 3.51 -3.88
C PHE A 134 7.08 2.44 -2.86
N ALA A 135 7.73 2.45 -1.70
CA ALA A 135 7.50 1.49 -0.64
C ALA A 135 7.22 2.19 0.69
N LYS A 136 6.53 1.49 1.60
CA LYS A 136 6.25 1.94 2.96
C LYS A 136 6.72 0.91 3.98
N TRP A 137 7.38 1.39 5.03
CA TRP A 137 7.82 0.62 6.20
C TRP A 137 7.36 1.33 7.47
N ARG A 138 6.63 0.63 8.35
CA ARG A 138 6.12 1.21 9.60
C ARG A 138 6.94 0.76 10.82
N ALA A 139 7.49 1.70 11.58
CA ALA A 139 8.02 1.49 12.93
C ALA A 139 7.07 2.09 13.99
N VAL A 140 7.17 1.63 15.24
CA VAL A 140 6.35 2.12 16.36
C VAL A 140 7.28 2.47 17.53
N ILE A 141 7.08 3.66 18.09
CA ILE A 141 7.80 4.20 19.24
C ILE A 141 6.74 4.61 20.25
N ASN A 142 6.90 4.19 21.51
CA ASN A 142 6.00 4.56 22.60
C ASN A 142 6.55 5.80 23.33
N ILE A 143 5.65 6.60 23.92
CA ILE A 143 5.97 7.81 24.70
C ILE A 143 5.42 7.63 26.11
#